data_AF-A0A7J6WES4-F1
#
_entry.id   AF-A0A7J6WES4-F1
#
_cell.length_a   1.000
_cell.length_b   1.000
_cell.length_c   1.000
_cell.angle_alpha   90.00
_cell.angle_beta   90.00
_cell.angle_gamma   90.00
#
_symmetry.space_group_name_H-M   'P 1'
#
loop_
_entity.id
_entity.type
_entity.pdbx_description
1 polymer ?
#
loop_
_entity_poly.entity_id
_entity_poly.type
_entity_poly.pdbx_seq_one_letter_code
_entity_poly.pdbx_strand_id
1 'polypeptide(L)'
;MSSDEQQHFSGGGGHLSHSKLEEALEVKSLRRIISAFLNYSDAAEEDVKRYKRSYRKLSPAHKALLSEYPLKCERLRRCISANSYFIMNMLQAFEPPLDMSQDIDTCECDHIENNSKGRVSREKSFCSGTSASTSGRPQFSEIEHSNCGEESNLTHKSPDGRISDQEASTISESVNGSWSLSPKHSKESEFVGSNDVKATNNQEALGSFSDHNGNENFSAHDWLDPSFQLNVPLVDVDKVRCIIRNIVRDWASEGWKERDQCYTPILEELDRLFPNRSKDGPPCCLVPGAGLGRLALEISCLGFACQGNEFSYYMMICSSFILNQSQTAGEWTIYPWIHSNCNSLSDNDQFRAISFPDIHPASAGITEGFSMCGGDFIEVYSDPSQEGAWDAVVTCFFLDTAHNIVEYIEIISKILKEGGVWINLGPLLYHFADAYGTEDEMSIELSLEDVKRVCFNYGFELEREKTIETTYTANPRSMMQNRYFVAFWTMRKKGML
;
A
#
# COMPACT_ATOMS: atom_id res chain seq x y z
N MET A 1 2.02 71.88 -10.50
CA MET A 1 1.68 71.36 -11.84
C MET A 1 1.82 69.85 -11.75
N SER A 2 0.85 69.10 -12.25
CA SER A 2 0.59 67.68 -11.93
C SER A 2 0.47 67.35 -10.44
N SER A 3 -0.59 66.62 -10.12
CA SER A 3 -0.86 66.03 -8.83
C SER A 3 -1.23 64.57 -9.10
N ASP A 4 -0.27 63.67 -8.92
CA ASP A 4 -0.51 62.24 -8.92
C ASP A 4 -0.66 61.79 -7.46
N GLU A 5 -1.86 61.37 -7.08
CA GLU A 5 -2.12 60.67 -5.81
C GLU A 5 -2.78 59.32 -6.10
N GLN A 6 -2.43 58.34 -5.28
CA GLN A 6 -2.79 56.93 -5.49
C GLN A 6 -4.23 56.66 -5.03
N GLN A 7 -4.88 55.67 -5.65
CA GLN A 7 -5.85 54.85 -4.92
C GLN A 7 -5.74 53.38 -5.34
N HIS A 8 -6.01 52.50 -4.37
CA HIS A 8 -5.72 51.07 -4.46
C HIS A 8 -6.59 50.33 -5.49
N PHE A 9 -6.04 49.24 -6.03
CA PHE A 9 -6.82 48.05 -6.30
C PHE A 9 -6.24 46.86 -5.53
N SER A 10 -7.12 46.08 -4.91
CA SER A 10 -6.77 44.97 -4.01
C SER A 10 -6.69 43.64 -4.76
N GLY A 11 -5.51 43.02 -4.79
CA GLY A 11 -5.28 41.69 -5.36
C GLY A 11 -4.81 40.70 -4.29
N GLY A 12 -5.73 40.20 -3.45
CA GLY A 12 -5.39 39.27 -2.36
C GLY A 12 -6.46 38.24 -1.99
N GLY A 13 -7.57 38.16 -2.75
CA GLY A 13 -8.70 37.28 -2.41
C GLY A 13 -8.51 35.80 -2.80
N GLY A 14 -7.90 35.53 -3.97
CA GLY A 14 -7.94 34.20 -4.59
C GLY A 14 -7.18 33.10 -3.83
N HIS A 15 -5.99 33.42 -3.29
CA HIS A 15 -5.13 32.42 -2.64
C HIS A 15 -5.72 31.88 -1.34
N LEU A 16 -6.46 32.73 -0.61
CA LEU A 16 -7.14 32.40 0.65
C LEU A 16 -8.47 31.66 0.46
N SER A 17 -9.08 31.72 -0.73
CA SER A 17 -10.26 30.91 -1.06
C SER A 17 -9.89 29.54 -1.62
N HIS A 18 -8.78 29.44 -2.35
CA HIS A 18 -8.29 28.16 -2.90
C HIS A 18 -7.85 27.21 -1.78
N SER A 19 -6.98 27.69 -0.89
CA SER A 19 -6.46 26.94 0.27
C SER A 19 -7.55 26.38 1.17
N LYS A 20 -8.69 27.07 1.32
CA LYS A 20 -9.84 26.59 2.12
C LYS A 20 -10.67 25.53 1.42
N LEU A 21 -10.70 25.52 0.08
CA LEU A 21 -11.35 24.46 -0.68
C LEU A 21 -10.48 23.19 -0.70
N GLU A 22 -9.16 23.36 -0.82
CA GLU A 22 -8.17 22.28 -0.70
C GLU A 22 -8.26 21.63 0.69
N GLU A 23 -8.19 22.41 1.78
CA GLU A 23 -8.37 21.96 3.16
C GLU A 23 -9.71 21.22 3.37
N ALA A 24 -10.82 21.74 2.82
CA ALA A 24 -12.12 21.10 2.91
C ALA A 24 -12.22 19.76 2.14
N LEU A 25 -11.56 19.67 0.97
CA LEU A 25 -11.47 18.44 0.19
C LEU A 25 -10.58 17.40 0.88
N GLU A 26 -9.49 17.84 1.53
CA GLU A 26 -8.60 16.99 2.31
C GLU A 26 -9.30 16.43 3.56
N VAL A 27 -9.98 17.28 4.36
CA VAL A 27 -10.82 16.82 5.49
C VAL A 27 -11.89 15.84 5.03
N LYS A 28 -12.54 16.09 3.89
CA LYS A 28 -13.53 15.18 3.29
C LYS A 28 -12.90 13.83 2.87
N SER A 29 -11.69 13.85 2.34
CA SER A 29 -10.92 12.64 2.01
C SER A 29 -10.55 11.86 3.27
N LEU A 30 -10.00 12.54 4.28
CA LEU A 30 -9.60 11.93 5.55
C LEU A 30 -10.80 11.32 6.30
N ARG A 31 -11.93 12.02 6.37
CA ARG A 31 -13.20 11.50 6.91
C ARG A 31 -13.67 10.23 6.18
N ARG A 32 -13.56 10.17 4.85
CA ARG A 32 -13.85 8.96 4.05
C ARG A 32 -12.90 7.80 4.36
N ILE A 33 -11.61 8.08 4.54
CA ILE A 33 -10.57 7.08 4.82
C ILE A 33 -10.71 6.51 6.23
N ILE A 34 -10.95 7.36 7.24
CA ILE A 34 -11.30 6.94 8.61
C ILE A 34 -12.56 6.08 8.59
N SER A 35 -13.61 6.51 7.87
CA SER A 35 -14.83 5.72 7.69
C SER A 35 -14.56 4.34 7.07
N ALA A 36 -13.59 4.22 6.16
CA ALA A 36 -13.21 2.95 5.55
C ALA A 36 -12.56 1.99 6.56
N PHE A 37 -11.69 2.50 7.45
CA PHE A 37 -11.12 1.75 8.56
C PHE A 37 -12.19 1.30 9.56
N LEU A 38 -13.13 2.18 9.95
CA LEU A 38 -14.24 1.84 10.83
C LEU A 38 -15.16 0.75 10.22
N ASN A 39 -15.46 0.83 8.92
CA ASN A 39 -16.30 -0.14 8.20
C ASN A 39 -15.61 -1.51 7.93
N TYR A 40 -14.30 -1.66 8.21
CA TYR A 40 -13.54 -2.90 7.95
C TYR A 40 -14.24 -4.15 8.52
N SER A 41 -14.72 -4.06 9.76
CA SER A 41 -15.28 -5.19 10.49
C SER A 41 -16.56 -5.72 9.84
N ASP A 42 -17.46 -4.82 9.42
CA ASP A 42 -18.76 -5.20 8.85
C ASP A 42 -18.65 -5.66 7.39
N ALA A 43 -17.75 -5.06 6.60
CA ALA A 43 -17.43 -5.56 5.27
C ALA A 43 -16.85 -6.98 5.32
N ALA A 44 -15.92 -7.25 6.24
CA ALA A 44 -15.36 -8.58 6.45
C ALA A 44 -16.39 -9.59 7.00
N GLU A 45 -17.30 -9.17 7.90
CA GLU A 45 -18.39 -10.04 8.35
C GLU A 45 -19.44 -10.27 7.23
N GLU A 46 -19.65 -9.36 6.28
CA GLU A 46 -20.49 -9.65 5.11
C GLU A 46 -19.87 -10.69 4.17
N ASP A 47 -18.55 -10.77 4.08
CA ASP A 47 -17.90 -11.92 3.44
C ASP A 47 -18.21 -13.24 4.17
N VAL A 48 -18.16 -13.26 5.50
CA VAL A 48 -18.54 -14.44 6.28
C VAL A 48 -20.05 -14.75 6.16
N LYS A 49 -20.92 -13.74 6.10
CA LYS A 49 -22.37 -13.91 5.82
C LYS A 49 -22.59 -14.46 4.41
N ARG A 50 -21.86 -13.99 3.39
CA ARG A 50 -21.83 -14.51 2.01
C ARG A 50 -21.43 -15.99 1.97
N TYR A 51 -20.35 -16.36 2.65
CA TYR A 51 -19.90 -17.76 2.75
C TYR A 51 -20.95 -18.66 3.45
N LYS A 52 -21.53 -18.20 4.56
CA LYS A 52 -22.62 -18.91 5.27
C LYS A 52 -23.90 -19.01 4.42
N ARG A 53 -24.21 -18.00 3.59
CA ARG A 53 -25.32 -18.03 2.62
C ARG A 53 -25.09 -19.10 1.54
N SER A 54 -23.86 -19.25 1.03
CA SER A 54 -23.51 -20.33 0.09
C SER A 54 -23.57 -21.72 0.73
N TYR A 55 -22.97 -21.92 1.91
CA TYR A 55 -23.04 -23.20 2.63
C TYR A 55 -24.48 -23.65 2.93
N ARG A 56 -25.38 -22.70 3.26
CA ARG A 56 -26.81 -23.00 3.47
C ARG A 56 -27.50 -23.60 2.25
N LYS A 57 -27.07 -23.30 1.02
CA LYS A 57 -27.64 -23.85 -0.24
C LYS A 57 -27.28 -25.33 -0.50
N LEU A 58 -26.25 -25.86 0.18
CA LEU A 58 -25.79 -27.24 -0.04
C LEU A 58 -26.82 -28.30 0.40
N SER A 59 -26.76 -29.49 -0.21
CA SER A 59 -27.56 -30.65 0.21
C SER A 59 -27.15 -31.14 1.62
N PRO A 60 -28.01 -31.89 2.34
CA PRO A 60 -27.64 -32.48 3.62
C PRO A 60 -26.40 -33.38 3.54
N ALA A 61 -26.25 -34.14 2.45
CA ALA A 61 -25.07 -34.97 2.20
C ALA A 61 -23.79 -34.13 2.02
N HIS A 62 -23.84 -33.04 1.26
CA HIS A 62 -22.67 -32.17 1.06
C HIS A 62 -22.31 -31.41 2.35
N LYS A 63 -23.30 -31.08 3.19
CA LYS A 63 -23.06 -30.51 4.54
C LYS A 63 -22.39 -31.51 5.48
N ALA A 64 -22.76 -32.79 5.41
CA ALA A 64 -22.11 -33.85 6.21
C ALA A 64 -20.63 -34.05 5.81
N LEU A 65 -20.28 -33.85 4.54
CA LEU A 65 -18.88 -33.87 4.06
C LEU A 65 -18.08 -32.61 4.41
N LEU A 66 -18.74 -31.55 4.92
CA LEU A 66 -18.17 -30.23 5.21
C LEU A 66 -18.54 -29.78 6.64
N SER A 67 -18.53 -30.72 7.60
CA SER A 67 -18.94 -30.51 8.99
C SER A 67 -18.24 -29.33 9.67
N GLU A 68 -16.98 -29.09 9.34
CA GLU A 68 -16.15 -28.04 9.94
C GLU A 68 -16.37 -26.64 9.34
N TYR A 69 -17.10 -26.52 8.23
CA TYR A 69 -17.28 -25.24 7.54
C TYR A 69 -17.98 -24.14 8.40
N PRO A 70 -18.98 -24.45 9.25
CA PRO A 70 -19.49 -23.48 10.23
C PRO A 70 -18.42 -23.01 11.22
N LEU A 71 -17.54 -23.92 11.67
CA LEU A 71 -16.45 -23.61 12.61
C LEU A 71 -15.36 -22.78 11.93
N LYS A 72 -15.06 -23.02 10.64
CA LYS A 72 -14.26 -22.12 9.79
C LYS A 72 -14.85 -20.70 9.79
N CYS A 73 -16.17 -20.56 9.60
CA CYS A 73 -16.84 -19.26 9.66
C CYS A 73 -16.85 -18.60 11.06
N GLU A 74 -16.59 -19.34 12.14
CA GLU A 74 -16.40 -18.78 13.48
C GLU A 74 -14.94 -18.38 13.75
N ARG A 75 -13.97 -19.16 13.24
CA ARG A 75 -12.55 -18.76 13.22
C ARG A 75 -12.35 -17.45 12.46
N LEU A 76 -12.98 -17.29 11.29
CA LEU A 76 -12.96 -16.03 10.52
C LEU A 76 -13.38 -14.83 11.37
N ARG A 77 -14.48 -14.91 12.14
CA ARG A 77 -14.92 -13.81 13.01
C ARG A 77 -13.87 -13.43 14.07
N ARG A 78 -13.24 -14.42 14.72
CA ARG A 78 -12.21 -14.15 15.74
C ARG A 78 -11.00 -13.43 15.14
N CYS A 79 -10.58 -13.82 13.94
CA CYS A 79 -9.51 -13.15 13.21
C CYS A 79 -9.90 -11.73 12.76
N ILE A 80 -11.14 -11.52 12.30
CA ILE A 80 -11.68 -10.17 12.00
C ILE A 80 -11.65 -9.31 13.26
N SER A 81 -12.17 -9.78 14.40
CA SER A 81 -12.17 -9.03 15.66
C SER A 81 -10.76 -8.64 16.12
N ALA A 82 -9.74 -9.48 15.90
CA ALA A 82 -8.36 -9.15 16.21
C ALA A 82 -7.78 -8.05 15.28
N ASN A 83 -8.06 -8.13 13.98
CA ASN A 83 -7.70 -7.07 13.02
C ASN A 83 -8.40 -5.76 13.36
N SER A 84 -9.71 -5.80 13.67
CA SER A 84 -10.49 -4.64 14.11
C SER A 84 -9.96 -4.05 15.41
N TYR A 85 -9.51 -4.87 16.37
CA TYR A 85 -8.89 -4.38 17.60
C TYR A 85 -7.61 -3.57 17.32
N PHE A 86 -6.71 -4.07 16.46
CA PHE A 86 -5.55 -3.31 16.02
C PHE A 86 -5.96 -1.99 15.31
N ILE A 87 -6.89 -2.04 14.36
CA ILE A 87 -7.37 -0.86 13.63
C ILE A 87 -7.96 0.20 14.59
N MET A 88 -8.71 -0.21 15.61
CA MET A 88 -9.25 0.75 16.59
C MET A 88 -8.17 1.39 17.46
N ASN A 89 -7.14 0.65 17.89
CA ASN A 89 -6.00 1.25 18.61
C ASN A 89 -5.22 2.23 17.71
N MET A 90 -5.02 1.84 16.44
CA MET A 90 -4.37 2.68 15.42
C MET A 90 -5.13 3.98 15.16
N LEU A 91 -6.46 3.94 15.08
CA LEU A 91 -7.29 5.15 14.95
C LEU A 91 -7.35 5.97 16.25
N GLN A 92 -7.37 5.32 17.44
CA GLN A 92 -7.41 6.01 18.73
C GLN A 92 -6.13 6.78 19.06
N ALA A 93 -4.99 6.41 18.45
CA ALA A 93 -3.72 7.11 18.58
C ALA A 93 -3.34 7.92 17.32
N PHE A 94 -4.29 8.14 16.41
CA PHE A 94 -4.11 9.02 15.26
C PHE A 94 -4.62 10.43 15.57
N GLU A 95 -3.70 11.38 15.67
CA GLU A 95 -4.00 12.82 15.73
C GLU A 95 -4.09 13.37 14.29
N PRO A 96 -5.27 13.85 13.84
CA PRO A 96 -5.43 14.42 12.50
C PRO A 96 -4.62 15.72 12.35
N PRO A 97 -3.97 15.97 11.19
CA PRO A 97 -3.23 17.21 10.96
C PRO A 97 -4.14 18.45 10.73
N LEU A 98 -5.45 18.24 10.57
CA LEU A 98 -6.46 19.27 10.26
C LEU A 98 -7.61 19.25 11.28
N ASP A 99 -8.25 20.40 11.49
CA ASP A 99 -9.43 20.52 12.35
C ASP A 99 -10.67 19.91 11.68
N MET A 100 -10.90 18.62 11.92
CA MET A 100 -12.07 17.91 11.42
C MET A 100 -13.38 18.23 12.17
N SER A 101 -13.40 19.15 13.16
CA SER A 101 -14.62 19.50 13.90
C SER A 101 -15.61 20.36 13.12
N GLN A 102 -15.14 21.00 12.04
CA GLN A 102 -15.94 21.89 11.22
C GLN A 102 -16.66 21.12 10.10
N ASP A 103 -17.99 21.02 10.21
CA ASP A 103 -18.84 20.60 9.09
C ASP A 103 -18.95 21.73 8.06
N ILE A 104 -18.03 21.72 7.09
CA ILE A 104 -18.07 22.61 5.93
C ILE A 104 -19.15 22.08 4.98
N ASP A 105 -20.35 22.66 5.06
CA ASP A 105 -21.46 22.45 4.12
C ASP A 105 -21.06 22.91 2.69
N THR A 106 -20.36 22.06 1.94
CA THR A 106 -20.05 22.29 0.52
C THR A 106 -21.29 22.02 -0.34
N CYS A 107 -22.35 22.82 -0.14
CA CYS A 107 -23.68 22.57 -0.70
C CYS A 107 -24.28 23.81 -1.40
N GLU A 108 -23.53 24.45 -2.31
CA GLU A 108 -24.09 25.41 -3.27
C GLU A 108 -23.17 25.60 -4.50
N CYS A 109 -23.33 24.79 -5.56
CA CYS A 109 -22.98 25.20 -6.93
C CYS A 109 -23.61 24.36 -8.07
N ASP A 110 -24.68 23.60 -7.79
CA ASP A 110 -25.58 23.13 -8.86
C ASP A 110 -26.64 24.21 -9.13
N HIS A 111 -27.01 24.39 -10.41
CA HIS A 111 -27.95 25.40 -10.92
C HIS A 111 -27.44 26.87 -10.98
N ILE A 112 -26.72 27.21 -12.05
CA ILE A 112 -27.11 28.30 -12.99
C ILE A 112 -26.48 27.98 -14.36
N GLU A 113 -27.25 27.31 -15.24
CA GLU A 113 -27.26 27.60 -16.70
C GLU A 113 -28.33 26.77 -17.41
N ASN A 114 -29.53 27.35 -17.58
CA ASN A 114 -30.30 27.36 -18.84
C ASN A 114 -31.68 28.00 -18.63
N ASN A 115 -31.85 29.27 -19.01
CA ASN A 115 -33.18 29.85 -19.11
C ASN A 115 -33.27 30.98 -20.16
N SER A 116 -33.28 30.62 -21.44
CA SER A 116 -33.70 31.55 -22.50
C SER A 116 -34.45 30.86 -23.64
N LYS A 117 -35.70 31.32 -23.87
CA LYS A 117 -36.54 31.17 -25.08
C LYS A 117 -37.06 29.75 -25.40
N GLY A 118 -38.38 29.59 -25.55
CA GLY A 118 -38.93 28.35 -26.13
C GLY A 118 -40.44 28.02 -26.04
N ARG A 119 -41.34 28.90 -25.55
CA ARG A 119 -42.78 28.57 -25.49
C ARG A 119 -43.41 28.41 -26.89
N VAL A 120 -43.77 27.17 -27.26
CA VAL A 120 -44.86 26.87 -28.21
C VAL A 120 -45.66 25.67 -27.69
N SER A 121 -46.96 25.83 -27.53
CA SER A 121 -47.89 24.77 -27.09
C SER A 121 -48.28 23.84 -28.23
N ARG A 122 -48.81 22.64 -27.91
CA ARG A 122 -50.24 22.26 -28.14
C ARG A 122 -50.45 20.74 -28.13
N GLU A 123 -51.59 20.28 -27.60
CA GLU A 123 -51.93 18.86 -27.52
C GLU A 123 -52.30 18.25 -28.88
N LYS A 124 -52.12 16.92 -29.00
CA LYS A 124 -53.13 16.04 -29.59
C LYS A 124 -52.88 14.57 -29.20
N SER A 125 -53.95 13.85 -28.91
CA SER A 125 -53.95 12.40 -28.71
C SER A 125 -54.21 11.66 -30.03
N PHE A 126 -53.80 10.40 -30.12
CA PHE A 126 -54.64 9.32 -30.66
C PHE A 126 -54.11 7.95 -30.17
N CYS A 127 -55.01 6.97 -29.98
CA CYS A 127 -54.68 5.65 -29.42
C CYS A 127 -54.84 4.54 -30.46
N SER A 128 -54.04 3.46 -30.35
CA SER A 128 -54.46 2.06 -30.57
C SER A 128 -53.25 1.11 -30.41
N GLY A 129 -53.45 -0.12 -29.92
CA GLY A 129 -52.36 -1.13 -29.89
C GLY A 129 -52.27 -2.10 -28.70
N THR A 130 -53.37 -2.58 -28.10
CA THR A 130 -53.35 -3.82 -27.28
C THR A 130 -53.48 -5.03 -28.23
N SER A 131 -52.93 -6.23 -28.02
CA SER A 131 -52.34 -6.94 -26.85
C SER A 131 -51.11 -7.78 -27.33
N ALA A 132 -50.48 -8.75 -26.63
CA ALA A 132 -50.76 -9.49 -25.39
C ALA A 132 -49.48 -10.15 -24.79
N SER A 133 -49.65 -10.88 -23.67
CA SER A 133 -48.86 -12.06 -23.24
C SER A 133 -47.32 -11.97 -23.19
N THR A 134 -46.79 -11.45 -22.07
CA THR A 134 -45.39 -11.61 -21.66
C THR A 134 -45.18 -12.86 -20.78
N SER A 135 -44.69 -13.95 -21.38
CA SER A 135 -44.19 -15.14 -20.65
C SER A 135 -42.67 -15.09 -20.53
N GLY A 136 -42.16 -14.10 -19.78
CA GLY A 136 -40.73 -13.84 -19.64
C GLY A 136 -40.08 -14.67 -18.55
N ARG A 137 -39.25 -15.65 -18.92
CA ARG A 137 -38.32 -16.37 -18.02
C ARG A 137 -36.89 -15.87 -18.29
N PRO A 138 -36.31 -15.01 -17.44
CA PRO A 138 -34.89 -14.70 -17.53
C PRO A 138 -34.07 -15.96 -17.22
N GLN A 139 -33.11 -16.25 -18.09
CA GLN A 139 -32.10 -17.29 -17.87
C GLN A 139 -30.93 -16.67 -17.07
N PHE A 140 -30.23 -17.46 -16.25
CA PHE A 140 -29.00 -17.00 -15.63
C PHE A 140 -27.94 -16.72 -16.72
N SER A 141 -27.25 -15.60 -16.60
CA SER A 141 -25.96 -15.34 -17.24
C SER A 141 -24.95 -15.12 -16.13
N GLU A 142 -23.77 -15.73 -16.26
CA GLU A 142 -22.75 -15.75 -15.20
C GLU A 142 -21.89 -14.47 -15.22
N ILE A 143 -21.24 -14.17 -14.09
CA ILE A 143 -20.22 -13.13 -14.00
C ILE A 143 -18.89 -13.86 -14.13
N GLU A 144 -18.20 -13.69 -15.25
CA GLU A 144 -16.92 -14.35 -15.50
C GLU A 144 -15.77 -13.69 -14.74
N HIS A 145 -14.81 -14.51 -14.33
CA HIS A 145 -13.54 -14.05 -13.77
C HIS A 145 -12.55 -13.77 -14.90
N SER A 146 -11.91 -12.61 -14.87
CA SER A 146 -10.84 -12.25 -15.80
C SER A 146 -9.59 -13.12 -15.60
N ASN A 147 -9.39 -14.08 -16.50
CA ASN A 147 -8.16 -14.85 -16.67
C ASN A 147 -7.81 -14.86 -18.17
N CYS A 148 -6.85 -14.05 -18.59
CA CYS A 148 -6.35 -14.09 -19.97
C CYS A 148 -5.28 -15.18 -20.13
N GLY A 149 -5.51 -16.12 -21.03
CA GLY A 149 -4.49 -16.99 -21.60
C GLY A 149 -4.54 -16.87 -23.11
N GLU A 150 -3.43 -16.49 -23.74
CA GLU A 150 -3.36 -16.31 -25.20
C GLU A 150 -3.00 -17.62 -25.92
N GLU A 151 -3.86 -18.05 -26.85
CA GLU A 151 -3.47 -19.01 -27.89
C GLU A 151 -2.89 -18.27 -29.10
N SER A 152 -1.59 -18.37 -29.33
CA SER A 152 -0.96 -17.87 -30.56
C SER A 152 -0.82 -18.98 -31.61
N ASN A 153 -1.68 -18.97 -32.63
CA ASN A 153 -1.64 -19.89 -33.77
C ASN A 153 -1.09 -19.21 -35.04
N LEU A 154 0.23 -19.31 -35.29
CA LEU A 154 0.82 -19.01 -36.60
C LEU A 154 1.81 -20.11 -37.03
N THR A 155 1.55 -20.67 -38.21
CA THR A 155 2.37 -21.74 -38.80
C THR A 155 3.51 -21.17 -39.63
N HIS A 156 4.71 -21.79 -39.59
CA HIS A 156 5.51 -22.01 -40.80
C HIS A 156 6.73 -22.99 -40.65
N LYS A 157 6.63 -24.13 -41.34
CA LYS A 157 7.68 -24.97 -41.99
C LYS A 157 9.09 -25.14 -41.36
N SER A 158 9.43 -26.40 -41.06
CA SER A 158 10.81 -26.95 -40.93
C SER A 158 11.56 -27.09 -42.27
N PRO A 159 12.86 -27.42 -42.24
CA PRO A 159 13.30 -28.73 -42.75
C PRO A 159 14.34 -29.49 -41.87
N ASP A 160 14.65 -30.74 -42.24
CA ASP A 160 15.45 -31.75 -41.50
C ASP A 160 16.98 -31.51 -41.39
N GLY A 161 17.66 -32.18 -40.42
CA GLY A 161 19.12 -32.05 -40.20
C GLY A 161 19.93 -33.11 -39.40
N ARG A 162 19.38 -34.31 -39.10
CA ARG A 162 20.02 -35.56 -38.60
C ARG A 162 21.45 -35.60 -37.95
N ILE A 163 21.49 -36.16 -36.72
CA ILE A 163 22.41 -37.21 -36.18
C ILE A 163 23.90 -36.87 -35.88
N SER A 164 24.31 -36.96 -34.61
CA SER A 164 25.26 -38.00 -34.08
C SER A 164 25.57 -37.84 -32.58
N ASP A 165 25.92 -38.94 -31.91
CA ASP A 165 26.30 -39.03 -30.48
C ASP A 165 27.84 -39.07 -30.28
N GLN A 166 28.34 -38.63 -29.11
CA GLN A 166 29.24 -39.38 -28.18
C GLN A 166 30.13 -38.52 -27.24
N GLU A 167 30.10 -38.93 -25.95
CA GLU A 167 31.18 -39.06 -24.94
C GLU A 167 32.49 -38.24 -24.97
N ALA A 168 32.81 -37.57 -23.83
CA ALA A 168 34.10 -37.48 -23.10
C ALA A 168 34.14 -36.19 -22.24
N SER A 169 34.56 -36.03 -20.98
CA SER A 169 35.15 -36.82 -19.87
C SER A 169 36.49 -36.25 -19.36
N THR A 170 36.40 -35.39 -18.31
CA THR A 170 37.34 -35.32 -17.16
C THR A 170 38.70 -34.57 -17.33
N ILE A 171 39.36 -34.26 -16.18
CA ILE A 171 40.66 -33.57 -15.91
C ILE A 171 40.47 -32.06 -15.59
N SER A 172 40.64 -31.47 -14.37
CA SER A 172 41.32 -31.75 -13.07
C SER A 172 42.86 -31.82 -13.08
N GLU A 173 43.67 -31.21 -12.19
CA GLU A 173 43.45 -30.47 -10.92
C GLU A 173 43.79 -28.96 -11.08
N SER A 174 44.39 -28.13 -10.19
CA SER A 174 44.99 -28.18 -8.82
C SER A 174 44.93 -26.74 -8.21
N VAL A 175 44.67 -26.41 -6.93
CA VAL A 175 44.91 -26.98 -5.57
C VAL A 175 46.02 -26.24 -4.79
N ASN A 176 45.71 -25.92 -3.50
CA ASN A 176 46.51 -25.28 -2.42
C ASN A 176 46.71 -23.74 -2.42
N GLY A 177 46.50 -23.04 -1.29
CA GLY A 177 45.84 -23.47 -0.04
C GLY A 177 46.10 -22.62 1.22
N SER A 178 45.30 -22.87 2.28
CA SER A 178 45.41 -22.32 3.65
C SER A 178 45.04 -20.82 3.77
N TRP A 179 44.53 -20.25 4.88
CA TRP A 179 44.55 -20.65 6.30
C TRP A 179 43.17 -20.70 6.98
N SER A 180 43.13 -21.17 8.24
CA SER A 180 41.94 -21.61 8.98
C SER A 180 41.51 -20.69 10.14
N LEU A 181 40.24 -20.80 10.57
CA LEU A 181 39.81 -20.71 11.97
C LEU A 181 38.43 -21.39 12.16
N SER A 182 38.04 -21.72 13.39
CA SER A 182 37.03 -22.76 13.68
C SER A 182 35.72 -22.25 14.32
N PRO A 183 34.56 -22.91 14.07
CA PRO A 183 33.31 -22.63 14.76
C PRO A 183 33.23 -23.30 16.15
N LYS A 184 32.29 -22.85 17.00
CA LYS A 184 31.95 -23.49 18.30
C LYS A 184 30.48 -23.88 18.36
N HIS A 185 30.20 -25.13 18.76
CA HIS A 185 28.86 -25.63 19.05
C HIS A 185 28.51 -25.52 20.54
N SER A 186 27.26 -25.13 20.83
CA SER A 186 26.52 -25.52 22.04
C SER A 186 25.07 -25.02 21.97
N LYS A 187 24.02 -25.77 22.36
CA LYS A 187 23.86 -27.23 22.50
C LYS A 187 22.34 -27.50 22.61
N GLU A 188 21.84 -28.59 22.06
CA GLU A 188 20.43 -28.97 22.23
C GLU A 188 20.14 -29.48 23.66
N SER A 189 18.89 -29.34 24.08
CA SER A 189 18.36 -30.00 25.28
C SER A 189 16.92 -30.43 25.02
N GLU A 190 16.69 -31.72 24.92
CA GLU A 190 15.35 -32.31 24.93
C GLU A 190 14.69 -32.09 26.30
N PHE A 191 13.36 -31.97 26.33
CA PHE A 191 12.60 -32.30 27.54
C PHE A 191 11.21 -32.85 27.17
N VAL A 192 10.95 -34.10 27.57
CA VAL A 192 9.65 -34.75 27.40
C VAL A 192 8.83 -34.54 28.67
N GLY A 193 7.58 -34.10 28.51
CA GLY A 193 6.69 -33.85 29.65
C GLY A 193 5.22 -33.87 29.26
N SER A 194 4.59 -35.05 29.32
CA SER A 194 3.13 -35.18 29.22
C SER A 194 2.44 -34.59 30.45
N ASN A 195 1.26 -34.00 30.27
CA ASN A 195 0.16 -34.13 31.25
C ASN A 195 -1.18 -33.74 30.64
N ASP A 196 -2.23 -34.47 31.01
CA ASP A 196 -3.58 -34.30 30.51
C ASP A 196 -4.39 -33.25 31.27
N VAL A 197 -5.34 -32.66 30.53
CA VAL A 197 -6.68 -32.19 30.92
C VAL A 197 -6.95 -32.00 32.42
N LYS A 198 -7.28 -30.75 32.79
CA LYS A 198 -8.34 -30.49 33.77
C LYS A 198 -9.22 -29.32 33.34
N ALA A 199 -10.43 -29.66 32.89
CA ALA A 199 -11.52 -28.69 32.76
C ALA A 199 -12.19 -28.49 34.12
N THR A 200 -12.47 -27.25 34.48
CA THR A 200 -13.36 -26.89 35.60
C THR A 200 -14.31 -25.80 35.13
N ASN A 201 -15.59 -26.16 35.01
CA ASN A 201 -16.65 -25.16 34.86
C ASN A 201 -16.66 -24.24 36.09
N ASN A 202 -17.03 -22.98 35.88
CA ASN A 202 -17.87 -22.22 36.82
C ASN A 202 -18.58 -21.11 36.02
N GLN A 203 -19.89 -21.24 35.88
CA GLN A 203 -20.78 -20.10 35.60
C GLN A 203 -21.22 -19.48 36.94
N GLU A 204 -21.90 -18.33 36.87
CA GLU A 204 -22.57 -17.65 37.99
C GLU A 204 -21.66 -17.01 39.05
N ALA A 205 -21.34 -15.72 38.83
CA ALA A 205 -21.17 -14.73 39.89
C ALA A 205 -21.45 -13.31 39.34
N LEU A 206 -22.73 -12.95 39.20
CA LEU A 206 -23.13 -11.57 38.88
C LEU A 206 -23.05 -10.72 40.16
N GLY A 207 -22.10 -9.77 40.24
CA GLY A 207 -21.85 -9.00 41.46
C GLY A 207 -21.27 -7.61 41.19
N SER A 208 -22.02 -6.59 41.57
CA SER A 208 -21.68 -5.15 41.48
C SER A 208 -20.26 -4.82 41.96
N PHE A 209 -19.53 -4.07 41.13
CA PHE A 209 -18.46 -3.18 41.59
C PHE A 209 -18.98 -1.74 41.60
N SER A 210 -18.64 -0.98 42.64
CA SER A 210 -19.05 0.42 42.81
C SER A 210 -17.98 1.37 42.29
N ASP A 211 -18.41 2.53 41.81
CA ASP A 211 -17.52 3.62 41.39
C ASP A 211 -16.62 4.11 42.54
N HIS A 212 -15.41 4.58 42.20
CA HIS A 212 -14.96 5.90 42.65
C HIS A 212 -13.69 6.38 41.91
N ASN A 213 -13.79 7.60 41.36
CA ASN A 213 -12.73 8.59 41.12
C ASN A 213 -11.59 8.25 40.13
N GLY A 214 -11.61 8.92 38.98
CA GLY A 214 -10.51 8.94 38.01
C GLY A 214 -10.82 9.79 36.77
N ASN A 215 -11.38 10.99 36.94
CA ASN A 215 -11.90 11.80 35.82
C ASN A 215 -10.80 12.55 35.05
N GLU A 216 -9.96 11.82 34.33
CA GLU A 216 -9.18 12.38 33.22
C GLU A 216 -10.00 12.23 31.93
N ASN A 217 -10.63 13.32 31.50
CA ASN A 217 -11.34 13.37 30.22
C ASN A 217 -10.32 13.35 29.08
N PHE A 218 -9.94 12.15 28.64
CA PHE A 218 -9.69 11.95 27.21
C PHE A 218 -11.02 12.21 26.50
N SER A 219 -11.11 13.33 25.79
CA SER A 219 -12.21 13.57 24.85
C SER A 219 -12.12 12.52 23.75
N ALA A 220 -12.92 11.45 23.87
CA ALA A 220 -13.06 10.47 22.80
C ALA A 220 -13.43 11.24 21.52
N HIS A 221 -12.55 11.18 20.52
CA HIS A 221 -12.66 12.03 19.34
C HIS A 221 -14.04 11.90 18.70
N ASP A 222 -14.76 13.00 18.50
CA ASP A 222 -16.15 12.95 18.02
C ASP A 222 -16.28 12.24 16.66
N TRP A 223 -15.23 12.30 15.83
CA TRP A 223 -15.13 11.58 14.55
C TRP A 223 -14.99 10.04 14.67
N LEU A 224 -14.85 9.50 15.89
CA LEU A 224 -14.92 8.05 16.18
C LEU A 224 -16.34 7.58 16.55
N ASP A 225 -17.32 8.48 16.71
CA ASP A 225 -18.72 8.08 16.95
C ASP A 225 -19.25 7.28 15.74
N PRO A 226 -19.76 6.04 15.95
CA PRO A 226 -20.44 5.26 14.92
C PRO A 226 -21.55 6.01 14.16
N SER A 227 -22.12 7.10 14.68
CA SER A 227 -23.08 7.93 13.95
C SER A 227 -22.51 8.56 12.67
N PHE A 228 -21.19 8.79 12.60
CA PHE A 228 -20.48 9.30 11.40
C PHE A 228 -20.07 8.20 10.41
N GLN A 229 -20.49 6.94 10.58
CA GLN A 229 -20.20 5.86 9.64
C GLN A 229 -20.94 6.08 8.30
N LEU A 230 -20.27 6.79 7.39
CA LEU A 230 -20.67 6.92 6.00
C LEU A 230 -20.77 5.54 5.32
N ASN A 231 -21.67 5.40 4.35
CA ASN A 231 -21.70 4.24 3.46
C ASN A 231 -20.50 4.30 2.49
N VAL A 232 -19.34 3.81 2.92
CA VAL A 232 -18.11 3.85 2.13
C VAL A 232 -18.14 2.79 1.01
N PRO A 233 -17.73 3.13 -0.23
CA PRO A 233 -17.50 2.15 -1.30
C PRO A 233 -16.57 1.00 -0.89
N LEU A 234 -16.87 -0.22 -1.33
CA LEU A 234 -16.06 -1.41 -0.98
C LEU A 234 -14.58 -1.29 -1.37
N VAL A 235 -14.27 -0.58 -2.47
CA VAL A 235 -12.89 -0.33 -2.94
C VAL A 235 -12.01 0.37 -1.90
N ASP A 236 -12.59 1.23 -1.06
CA ASP A 236 -11.88 1.91 0.04
C ASP A 236 -11.59 0.95 1.20
N VAL A 237 -12.54 0.06 1.51
CA VAL A 237 -12.32 -0.99 2.54
C VAL A 237 -11.35 -2.07 2.03
N ASP A 238 -11.28 -2.29 0.72
CA ASP A 238 -10.24 -3.10 0.10
C ASP A 238 -8.85 -2.43 0.17
N LYS A 239 -8.75 -1.09 0.15
CA LYS A 239 -7.50 -0.38 0.50
C LYS A 239 -7.08 -0.65 1.95
N VAL A 240 -8.01 -0.66 2.93
CA VAL A 240 -7.71 -1.09 4.31
C VAL A 240 -7.18 -2.53 4.35
N ARG A 241 -7.79 -3.45 3.60
CA ARG A 241 -7.30 -4.84 3.46
C ARG A 241 -5.92 -4.92 2.81
N CYS A 242 -5.53 -3.95 1.97
CA CYS A 242 -4.17 -3.80 1.46
C CYS A 242 -3.18 -3.31 2.53
N ILE A 243 -3.56 -2.37 3.41
CA ILE A 243 -2.71 -1.92 4.53
C ILE A 243 -2.34 -3.09 5.45
N ILE A 244 -3.32 -3.94 5.82
CA ILE A 244 -3.06 -5.13 6.67
C ILE A 244 -2.03 -6.09 6.03
N ARG A 245 -1.93 -6.14 4.68
CA ARG A 245 -0.88 -6.93 3.99
C ARG A 245 0.46 -6.18 3.87
N ASN A 246 0.45 -4.86 3.73
CA ASN A 246 1.68 -4.05 3.76
C ASN A 246 2.39 -4.10 5.11
N ILE A 247 1.64 -4.20 6.22
CA ILE A 247 2.22 -4.48 7.55
C ILE A 247 3.07 -5.77 7.53
N VAL A 248 2.67 -6.79 6.77
CA VAL A 248 3.47 -8.02 6.65
C VAL A 248 4.78 -7.76 5.93
N ARG A 249 4.72 -7.07 4.78
CA ARG A 249 5.90 -6.69 3.97
C ARG A 249 6.89 -5.90 4.81
N ASP A 250 6.45 -4.77 5.37
CA ASP A 250 7.34 -3.79 5.97
C ASP A 250 7.71 -4.10 7.42
N TRP A 251 6.83 -4.73 8.20
CA TRP A 251 6.95 -4.80 9.65
C TRP A 251 6.80 -6.18 10.28
N ALA A 252 6.59 -7.25 9.50
CA ALA A 252 6.61 -8.62 10.03
C ALA A 252 7.81 -9.43 9.51
N SER A 253 8.25 -10.40 10.31
CA SER A 253 9.34 -11.31 9.92
C SER A 253 8.95 -12.21 8.73
N GLU A 254 7.66 -12.44 8.48
CA GLU A 254 7.20 -13.17 7.28
C GLU A 254 7.48 -12.38 5.98
N GLY A 255 7.48 -11.04 6.04
CA GLY A 255 7.88 -10.19 4.92
C GLY A 255 9.39 -10.06 4.72
N TRP A 256 10.22 -10.60 5.62
CA TRP A 256 11.69 -10.45 5.56
C TRP A 256 12.26 -10.81 4.19
N LYS A 257 11.80 -11.90 3.56
CA LYS A 257 12.32 -12.31 2.24
C LYS A 257 11.97 -11.30 1.14
N GLU A 258 10.77 -10.72 1.19
CA GLU A 258 10.35 -9.71 0.22
C GLU A 258 11.15 -8.40 0.41
N ARG A 259 11.47 -8.05 1.66
CA ARG A 259 12.41 -6.95 1.98
C ARG A 259 13.85 -7.29 1.58
N ASP A 260 14.32 -8.52 1.72
CA ASP A 260 15.66 -8.92 1.29
C ASP A 260 15.81 -8.85 -0.24
N GLN A 261 14.75 -9.16 -0.98
CA GLN A 261 14.71 -9.03 -2.44
C GLN A 261 14.53 -7.57 -2.92
N CYS A 262 14.04 -6.64 -2.08
CA CYS A 262 13.76 -5.24 -2.45
C CYS A 262 14.68 -4.19 -1.80
N TYR A 263 14.89 -4.26 -0.50
CA TYR A 263 15.57 -3.24 0.31
C TYR A 263 17.07 -3.53 0.42
N THR A 264 17.51 -4.78 0.63
CA THR A 264 18.94 -5.13 0.68
C THR A 264 19.73 -4.61 -0.55
N PRO A 265 19.27 -4.77 -1.81
CA PRO A 265 19.99 -4.25 -2.98
C PRO A 265 20.12 -2.73 -3.03
N ILE A 266 19.19 -2.00 -2.40
CA ILE A 266 19.20 -0.53 -2.31
C ILE A 266 20.18 -0.10 -1.20
N LEU A 267 20.09 -0.76 -0.03
CA LEU A 267 20.94 -0.50 1.14
C LEU A 267 22.43 -0.78 0.85
N GLU A 268 22.74 -1.88 0.17
CA GLU A 268 24.10 -2.21 -0.32
C GLU A 268 24.64 -1.13 -1.29
N GLU A 269 23.78 -0.60 -2.16
CA GLU A 269 24.16 0.37 -3.16
C GLU A 269 24.41 1.76 -2.56
N LEU A 270 23.56 2.18 -1.62
CA LEU A 270 23.78 3.37 -0.78
C LEU A 270 25.09 3.26 0.01
N ASP A 271 25.38 2.10 0.61
CA ASP A 271 26.61 1.92 1.38
C ASP A 271 27.86 1.96 0.49
N ARG A 272 27.81 1.36 -0.71
CA ARG A 272 28.86 1.49 -1.75
C ARG A 272 29.10 2.94 -2.16
N LEU A 273 28.03 3.71 -2.36
CA LEU A 273 28.09 5.07 -2.91
C LEU A 273 28.55 6.09 -1.88
N PHE A 274 28.18 5.89 -0.61
CA PHE A 274 28.48 6.81 0.48
C PHE A 274 29.27 6.10 1.61
N PRO A 275 30.46 5.51 1.39
CA PRO A 275 31.12 4.68 2.40
C PRO A 275 31.70 5.45 3.60
N ASN A 276 31.76 6.79 3.53
CA ASN A 276 32.36 7.66 4.54
C ASN A 276 31.35 8.67 5.11
N ARG A 277 30.23 8.17 5.69
CA ARG A 277 29.17 9.04 6.26
C ARG A 277 29.63 9.65 7.58
N SER A 278 29.46 10.97 7.73
CA SER A 278 29.70 11.67 8.99
C SER A 278 28.41 11.76 9.80
N LYS A 279 28.51 11.75 11.14
CA LYS A 279 27.37 12.05 12.03
C LYS A 279 27.06 13.55 12.08
N ASP A 280 28.08 14.39 11.92
CA ASP A 280 27.95 15.86 11.98
C ASP A 280 27.46 16.48 10.65
N GLY A 281 27.26 15.63 9.64
CA GLY A 281 26.82 15.99 8.29
C GLY A 281 26.50 14.72 7.48
N PRO A 282 25.42 14.00 7.82
CA PRO A 282 25.01 12.82 7.09
C PRO A 282 24.44 13.20 5.72
N PRO A 283 24.62 12.37 4.67
CA PRO A 283 23.98 12.60 3.37
C PRO A 283 22.45 12.55 3.47
N CYS A 284 21.78 13.45 2.76
CA CYS A 284 20.32 13.53 2.69
C CYS A 284 19.77 12.55 1.64
N CYS A 285 18.85 11.67 2.06
CA CYS A 285 18.17 10.71 1.20
C CYS A 285 16.65 10.92 1.24
N LEU A 286 16.01 11.04 0.07
CA LEU A 286 14.55 11.05 -0.05
C LEU A 286 14.05 9.68 -0.53
N VAL A 287 12.93 9.23 0.03
CA VAL A 287 12.22 8.00 -0.38
C VAL A 287 10.77 8.34 -0.74
N PRO A 288 10.47 8.67 -2.01
CA PRO A 288 9.10 8.85 -2.48
C PRO A 288 8.32 7.52 -2.47
N GLY A 289 7.04 7.55 -2.11
CA GLY A 289 6.22 6.35 -1.97
C GLY A 289 6.66 5.45 -0.81
N ALA A 290 7.01 6.04 0.33
CA ALA A 290 7.61 5.35 1.46
C ALA A 290 6.68 4.35 2.18
N GLY A 291 5.37 4.35 1.92
CA GLY A 291 4.42 3.38 2.47
C GLY A 291 4.38 3.40 3.99
N LEU A 292 4.72 2.26 4.61
CA LEU A 292 4.80 2.15 6.08
C LEU A 292 6.18 2.53 6.64
N GLY A 293 7.01 3.22 5.86
CA GLY A 293 8.23 3.88 6.31
C GLY A 293 9.45 2.98 6.52
N ARG A 294 9.33 1.65 6.29
CA ARG A 294 10.40 0.69 6.63
C ARG A 294 11.72 0.96 5.93
N LEU A 295 11.69 1.18 4.61
CA LEU A 295 12.90 1.44 3.82
C LEU A 295 13.57 2.76 4.25
N ALA A 296 12.79 3.81 4.50
CA ALA A 296 13.32 5.08 4.99
C ALA A 296 13.95 4.96 6.39
N LEU A 297 13.38 4.14 7.27
CA LEU A 297 13.97 3.83 8.57
C LEU A 297 15.28 3.03 8.42
N GLU A 298 15.33 2.00 7.58
CA GLU A 298 16.57 1.22 7.38
C GLU A 298 17.69 2.06 6.71
N ILE A 299 17.34 3.00 5.81
CA ILE A 299 18.28 3.98 5.25
C ILE A 299 18.78 4.97 6.32
N SER A 300 17.90 5.42 7.22
CA SER A 300 18.32 6.22 8.38
C SER A 300 19.27 5.44 9.30
N CYS A 301 18.99 4.16 9.58
CA CYS A 301 19.86 3.27 10.36
C CYS A 301 21.26 3.06 9.72
N LEU A 302 21.41 3.20 8.40
CA LEU A 302 22.73 3.24 7.75
C LEU A 302 23.52 4.51 8.05
N GLY A 303 22.90 5.59 8.56
CA GLY A 303 23.54 6.87 8.86
C GLY A 303 23.28 7.98 7.84
N PHE A 304 22.13 7.94 7.15
CA PHE A 304 21.64 9.04 6.31
C PHE A 304 20.69 9.96 7.11
N ALA A 305 20.53 11.21 6.71
CA ALA A 305 19.34 11.98 7.03
C ALA A 305 18.26 11.57 6.02
N CYS A 306 17.33 10.70 6.44
CA CYS A 306 16.38 10.06 5.53
C CYS A 306 14.96 10.59 5.74
N GLN A 307 14.36 11.13 4.68
CA GLN A 307 12.95 11.48 4.63
C GLN A 307 12.20 10.47 3.78
N GLY A 308 11.15 9.87 4.32
CA GLY A 308 10.11 9.22 3.51
C GLY A 308 9.05 10.24 3.10
N ASN A 309 8.48 10.09 1.91
CA ASN A 309 7.29 10.83 1.48
C ASN A 309 6.15 9.86 1.17
N GLU A 310 4.94 10.21 1.59
CA GLU A 310 3.72 9.43 1.38
C GLU A 310 2.50 10.36 1.28
N PHE A 311 1.61 10.10 0.32
CA PHE A 311 0.38 10.87 0.11
C PHE A 311 -0.85 10.14 0.67
N SER A 312 -0.82 8.81 0.68
CA SER A 312 -1.97 7.99 1.07
C SER A 312 -2.17 8.04 2.58
N TYR A 313 -3.21 8.74 3.05
CA TYR A 313 -3.62 8.72 4.45
C TYR A 313 -3.83 7.29 5.01
N TYR A 314 -4.22 6.31 4.17
CA TYR A 314 -4.26 4.89 4.56
C TYR A 314 -2.89 4.36 5.02
N MET A 315 -1.81 4.75 4.33
CA MET A 315 -0.43 4.42 4.70
C MET A 315 0.01 5.30 5.87
N MET A 316 -0.20 6.61 5.83
CA MET A 316 0.28 7.55 6.87
C MET A 316 -0.27 7.23 8.26
N ILE A 317 -1.57 6.94 8.40
CA ILE A 317 -2.18 6.58 9.70
C ILE A 317 -1.49 5.34 10.30
N CYS A 318 -1.28 4.31 9.48
CA CYS A 318 -0.64 3.07 9.90
C CYS A 318 0.88 3.23 10.15
N SER A 319 1.55 3.99 9.29
CA SER A 319 2.98 4.32 9.37
C SER A 319 3.30 5.09 10.65
N SER A 320 2.53 6.15 10.95
CA SER A 320 2.67 6.93 12.18
C SER A 320 2.45 6.07 13.43
N PHE A 321 1.42 5.20 13.43
CA PHE A 321 1.19 4.30 14.56
C PHE A 321 2.36 3.33 14.79
N ILE A 322 2.88 2.70 13.72
CA ILE A 322 3.98 1.74 13.87
C ILE A 322 5.27 2.45 14.30
N LEU A 323 5.62 3.58 13.67
CA LEU A 323 6.85 4.31 13.95
C LEU A 323 6.86 5.00 15.33
N ASN A 324 5.73 5.56 15.76
CA ASN A 324 5.66 6.45 16.93
C ASN A 324 4.99 5.83 18.17
N GLN A 325 4.05 4.89 18.00
CA GLN A 325 3.22 4.37 19.11
C GLN A 325 3.59 2.95 19.54
N SER A 326 4.24 2.15 18.68
CA SER A 326 4.65 0.78 19.04
C SER A 326 5.80 0.78 20.05
N GLN A 327 5.64 0.08 21.17
CA GLN A 327 6.55 0.10 22.33
C GLN A 327 7.58 -1.04 22.34
N THR A 328 7.34 -2.11 21.58
CA THR A 328 8.24 -3.28 21.54
C THR A 328 8.08 -4.10 20.26
N ALA A 329 9.02 -5.00 20.00
CA ALA A 329 8.93 -5.93 18.88
C ALA A 329 7.91 -7.04 19.17
N GLY A 330 7.04 -7.34 18.20
CA GLY A 330 6.00 -8.37 18.29
C GLY A 330 4.78 -8.00 19.15
N GLU A 331 4.61 -6.74 19.50
CA GLU A 331 3.53 -6.20 20.33
C GLU A 331 2.13 -6.49 19.76
N TRP A 332 1.95 -6.25 18.46
CA TRP A 332 0.69 -6.34 17.76
C TRP A 332 0.58 -7.66 16.99
N THR A 333 -0.64 -8.13 16.73
CA THR A 333 -0.87 -9.38 16.00
C THR A 333 -2.11 -9.28 15.10
N ILE A 334 -1.93 -9.59 13.81
CA ILE A 334 -2.94 -9.52 12.75
C ILE A 334 -3.10 -10.85 12.02
N TYR A 335 -4.19 -10.94 11.26
CA TYR A 335 -4.59 -12.06 10.40
C TYR A 335 -4.82 -11.53 8.96
N PRO A 336 -3.75 -11.20 8.21
CA PRO A 336 -3.83 -10.53 6.91
C PRO A 336 -4.49 -11.37 5.80
N TRP A 337 -4.46 -12.70 5.92
CA TRP A 337 -4.81 -13.62 4.84
C TRP A 337 -6.27 -14.08 4.83
N ILE A 338 -7.08 -13.67 5.81
CA ILE A 338 -8.47 -14.14 5.99
C ILE A 338 -9.44 -13.67 4.90
N HIS A 339 -9.08 -12.61 4.17
CA HIS A 339 -9.92 -11.91 3.20
C HIS A 339 -10.22 -12.70 1.91
N SER A 340 -9.57 -13.86 1.70
CA SER A 340 -9.84 -14.75 0.56
C SER A 340 -9.90 -16.20 1.01
N ASN A 341 -10.85 -16.96 0.46
CA ASN A 341 -10.92 -18.42 0.59
C ASN A 341 -10.23 -19.16 -0.57
N CYS A 342 -9.74 -18.43 -1.58
CA CYS A 342 -9.10 -19.03 -2.76
C CYS A 342 -7.64 -19.39 -2.48
N ASN A 343 -7.09 -20.31 -3.29
CA ASN A 343 -5.65 -20.59 -3.38
C ASN A 343 -4.94 -20.89 -2.03
N SER A 344 -5.68 -21.40 -1.03
CA SER A 344 -5.17 -21.72 0.30
C SER A 344 -4.94 -23.21 0.44
N LEU A 345 -3.69 -23.62 0.74
CA LEU A 345 -3.33 -25.02 0.97
C LEU A 345 -4.03 -25.62 2.20
N SER A 346 -4.23 -24.82 3.24
CA SER A 346 -5.02 -25.20 4.41
C SER A 346 -5.72 -23.99 5.06
N ASP A 347 -6.77 -24.27 5.83
CA ASP A 347 -7.40 -23.30 6.72
C ASP A 347 -6.38 -22.65 7.68
N ASN A 348 -5.37 -23.40 8.13
CA ASN A 348 -4.38 -22.88 9.07
C ASN A 348 -3.42 -21.88 8.42
N ASP A 349 -3.24 -21.92 7.09
CA ASP A 349 -2.48 -20.90 6.36
C ASP A 349 -3.29 -19.62 6.15
N GLN A 350 -4.61 -19.74 5.98
CA GLN A 350 -5.54 -18.59 5.96
C GLN A 350 -5.68 -17.94 7.35
N PHE A 351 -5.70 -18.75 8.41
CA PHE A 351 -5.87 -18.33 9.81
C PHE A 351 -4.57 -18.06 10.57
N ARG A 352 -3.41 -18.02 9.91
CA ARG A 352 -2.14 -17.77 10.62
C ARG A 352 -2.10 -16.36 11.19
N ALA A 353 -1.79 -16.27 12.47
CA ALA A 353 -1.46 -15.02 13.15
C ALA A 353 -0.07 -14.57 12.72
N ILE A 354 0.11 -13.26 12.55
CA ILE A 354 1.40 -12.62 12.23
C ILE A 354 1.59 -11.45 13.19
N SER A 355 2.72 -11.47 13.91
CA SER A 355 3.07 -10.44 14.90
C SER A 355 4.04 -9.40 14.33
N PHE A 356 3.92 -8.16 14.80
CA PHE A 356 4.65 -6.99 14.32
C PHE A 356 4.70 -5.89 15.42
N PRO A 357 5.57 -4.87 15.30
CA PRO A 357 6.68 -4.77 14.35
C PRO A 357 7.79 -5.77 14.71
N ASP A 358 8.55 -6.27 13.73
CA ASP A 358 9.62 -7.26 13.96
C ASP A 358 10.93 -6.66 14.48
N ILE A 359 11.03 -5.32 14.44
CA ILE A 359 12.00 -4.48 15.15
C ILE A 359 11.22 -3.36 15.85
N HIS A 360 11.67 -2.88 17.00
CA HIS A 360 11.04 -1.72 17.67
C HIS A 360 11.63 -0.41 17.13
N PRO A 361 10.86 0.44 16.40
CA PRO A 361 11.42 1.53 15.59
C PRO A 361 12.26 2.54 16.35
N ALA A 362 11.79 3.03 17.51
CA ALA A 362 12.53 3.99 18.34
C ALA A 362 13.85 3.44 18.92
N SER A 363 14.11 2.14 18.80
CA SER A 363 15.38 1.49 19.16
C SER A 363 16.20 0.97 17.98
N ALA A 364 15.75 1.18 16.74
CA ALA A 364 16.40 0.64 15.54
C ALA A 364 17.76 1.30 15.21
N GLY A 365 18.09 2.43 15.83
CA GLY A 365 19.35 3.16 15.58
C GLY A 365 19.27 4.21 14.47
N ILE A 366 18.08 4.78 14.23
CA ILE A 366 17.87 5.92 13.34
C ILE A 366 18.72 7.15 13.72
N THR A 367 18.98 8.00 12.73
CA THR A 367 19.55 9.34 12.91
C THR A 367 18.50 10.35 13.38
N GLU A 368 18.95 11.48 13.93
CA GLU A 368 18.11 12.66 14.21
C GLU A 368 17.51 13.28 12.93
N GLY A 369 17.97 12.87 11.75
CA GLY A 369 17.45 13.26 10.44
C GLY A 369 16.41 12.30 9.85
N PHE A 370 15.87 11.35 10.60
CA PHE A 370 14.73 10.53 10.15
C PHE A 370 13.42 11.34 10.19
N SER A 371 12.66 11.34 9.09
CA SER A 371 11.34 11.98 9.04
C SER A 371 10.40 11.32 8.02
N MET A 372 9.11 11.59 8.16
CA MET A 372 8.08 11.25 7.18
C MET A 372 7.33 12.54 6.80
N CYS A 373 7.19 12.80 5.50
CA CYS A 373 6.50 13.96 4.95
C CYS A 373 5.19 13.52 4.26
N GLY A 374 4.07 14.08 4.73
CA GLY A 374 2.75 13.89 4.12
C GLY A 374 2.51 14.84 2.95
N GLY A 375 2.00 14.34 1.84
CA GLY A 375 1.65 15.14 0.65
C GLY A 375 2.04 14.46 -0.66
N ASP A 376 1.54 14.96 -1.79
CA ASP A 376 1.94 14.45 -3.10
C ASP A 376 3.42 14.76 -3.42
N PHE A 377 4.06 13.88 -4.16
CA PHE A 377 5.47 14.00 -4.49
C PHE A 377 5.77 15.21 -5.39
N ILE A 378 4.92 15.50 -6.38
CA ILE A 378 5.10 16.65 -7.28
C ILE A 378 4.80 17.94 -6.51
N GLU A 379 3.71 17.99 -5.76
CA GLU A 379 3.34 19.17 -4.97
C GLU A 379 4.42 19.56 -3.95
N VAL A 380 4.91 18.60 -3.15
CA VAL A 380 5.90 18.86 -2.11
C VAL A 380 7.29 19.16 -2.69
N TYR A 381 7.75 18.40 -3.69
CA TYR A 381 9.14 18.45 -4.16
C TYR A 381 9.35 19.31 -5.41
N SER A 382 8.30 19.93 -5.96
CA SER A 382 8.45 21.01 -6.96
C SER A 382 8.86 22.35 -6.36
N ASP A 383 8.73 22.56 -5.05
CA ASP A 383 9.07 23.83 -4.39
C ASP A 383 10.56 24.23 -4.61
N PRO A 384 10.87 25.52 -4.88
CA PRO A 384 12.24 25.97 -5.12
C PRO A 384 13.26 25.70 -4.00
N SER A 385 12.82 25.47 -2.75
CA SER A 385 13.72 25.09 -1.64
C SER A 385 14.29 23.68 -1.77
N GLN A 386 13.68 22.82 -2.59
CA GLN A 386 14.08 21.43 -2.79
C GLN A 386 15.13 21.26 -3.91
N GLU A 387 15.34 22.28 -4.74
CA GLU A 387 16.26 22.25 -5.87
C GLU A 387 17.72 22.04 -5.39
N GLY A 388 18.34 20.94 -5.81
CA GLY A 388 19.67 20.55 -5.35
C GLY A 388 19.79 20.27 -3.84
N ALA A 389 18.70 19.95 -3.13
CA ALA A 389 18.74 19.67 -1.70
C ALA A 389 19.24 18.25 -1.34
N TRP A 390 19.07 17.27 -2.23
CA TRP A 390 19.21 15.84 -1.90
C TRP A 390 20.49 15.21 -2.48
N ASP A 391 21.19 14.41 -1.68
CA ASP A 391 22.37 13.63 -2.14
C ASP A 391 21.94 12.33 -2.82
N ALA A 392 20.83 11.75 -2.36
CA ALA A 392 20.23 10.55 -2.91
C ALA A 392 18.69 10.65 -2.99
N VAL A 393 18.12 10.04 -4.03
CA VAL A 393 16.69 9.72 -4.14
C VAL A 393 16.54 8.22 -4.35
N VAL A 394 15.60 7.59 -3.65
CA VAL A 394 15.37 6.14 -3.66
C VAL A 394 13.90 5.84 -3.94
N THR A 395 13.60 5.21 -5.07
CA THR A 395 12.21 4.86 -5.45
C THR A 395 12.02 3.34 -5.45
N CYS A 396 11.04 2.83 -4.71
CA CYS A 396 10.80 1.39 -4.58
C CYS A 396 9.32 1.07 -4.79
N PHE A 397 8.96 0.48 -5.95
CA PHE A 397 7.56 0.31 -6.40
C PHE A 397 6.77 1.64 -6.36
N PHE A 398 7.30 2.67 -7.03
CA PHE A 398 6.77 4.04 -7.02
C PHE A 398 6.64 4.70 -8.40
N LEU A 399 7.56 4.46 -9.35
CA LEU A 399 7.55 5.19 -10.63
C LEU A 399 6.32 4.88 -11.51
N ASP A 400 5.68 3.75 -11.25
CA ASP A 400 4.43 3.29 -11.87
C ASP A 400 3.15 3.78 -11.14
N THR A 401 3.26 4.56 -10.06
CA THR A 401 2.12 5.28 -9.47
C THR A 401 1.89 6.67 -10.06
N ALA A 402 2.67 7.08 -11.06
CA ALA A 402 2.54 8.38 -11.71
C ALA A 402 1.42 8.40 -12.75
N HIS A 403 0.62 9.48 -12.76
CA HIS A 403 -0.17 9.86 -13.95
C HIS A 403 0.76 10.20 -15.12
N ASN A 404 1.86 10.91 -14.84
CA ASN A 404 2.88 11.32 -15.79
C ASN A 404 4.28 10.99 -15.27
N ILE A 405 4.84 9.85 -15.68
CA ILE A 405 6.17 9.41 -15.24
C ILE A 405 7.30 10.38 -15.65
N VAL A 406 7.11 11.21 -16.68
CA VAL A 406 8.10 12.22 -17.12
C VAL A 406 8.29 13.30 -16.05
N GLU A 407 7.21 13.69 -15.38
CA GLU A 407 7.20 14.71 -14.34
C GLU A 407 7.86 14.21 -13.05
N TYR A 408 7.65 12.94 -12.68
CA TYR A 408 8.45 12.31 -11.62
C TYR A 408 9.96 12.36 -11.96
N ILE A 409 10.36 12.06 -13.20
CA ILE A 409 11.78 12.12 -13.63
C ILE A 409 12.33 13.56 -13.58
N GLU A 410 11.52 14.55 -13.98
CA GLU A 410 11.88 15.98 -13.94
C GLU A 410 12.12 16.46 -12.51
N ILE A 411 11.17 16.21 -11.60
CA ILE A 411 11.29 16.57 -10.18
C ILE A 411 12.51 15.87 -9.56
N ILE A 412 12.72 14.58 -9.80
CA ILE A 412 13.88 13.85 -9.26
C ILE A 412 15.21 14.41 -9.78
N SER A 413 15.29 14.84 -11.04
CA SER A 413 16.49 15.54 -11.55
C SER A 413 16.68 16.92 -10.91
N LYS A 414 15.60 17.69 -10.74
CA LYS A 414 15.64 19.02 -10.12
C LYS A 414 16.15 18.97 -8.67
N ILE A 415 15.59 18.07 -7.86
CA ILE A 415 15.86 18.06 -6.41
C ILE A 415 17.19 17.40 -6.02
N LEU A 416 17.76 16.58 -6.92
CA LEU A 416 19.10 16.02 -6.74
C LEU A 416 20.19 17.07 -6.93
N LYS A 417 21.17 17.04 -6.03
CA LYS A 417 22.44 17.75 -6.15
C LYS A 417 23.17 17.39 -7.45
N GLU A 418 24.01 18.30 -7.92
CA GLU A 418 24.98 18.01 -8.98
C GLU A 418 25.90 16.85 -8.56
N GLY A 419 25.92 15.76 -9.33
CA GLY A 419 26.61 14.53 -8.95
C GLY A 419 25.85 13.62 -7.95
N GLY A 420 24.66 14.01 -7.50
CA GLY A 420 23.76 13.22 -6.67
C GLY A 420 23.23 11.97 -7.39
N VAL A 421 22.72 11.00 -6.62
CA VAL A 421 22.33 9.68 -7.14
C VAL A 421 20.85 9.37 -7.02
N TRP A 422 20.36 8.58 -7.97
CA TRP A 422 19.03 8.01 -7.97
C TRP A 422 19.15 6.48 -8.01
N ILE A 423 18.48 5.80 -7.10
CA ILE A 423 18.41 4.33 -7.05
C ILE A 423 16.94 3.93 -7.15
N ASN A 424 16.63 2.94 -7.98
CA ASN A 424 15.28 2.41 -8.11
C ASN A 424 15.23 0.90 -7.97
N LEU A 425 14.09 0.41 -7.50
CA LEU A 425 13.68 -0.99 -7.64
C LEU A 425 12.17 -1.05 -7.84
N GLY A 426 11.71 -1.32 -9.07
CA GLY A 426 10.27 -1.38 -9.36
C GLY A 426 9.92 -2.07 -10.68
N PRO A 427 8.67 -2.54 -10.82
CA PRO A 427 8.10 -2.91 -12.12
C PRO A 427 7.68 -1.63 -12.88
N LEU A 428 6.87 -1.81 -13.93
CA LEU A 428 6.14 -0.73 -14.61
C LEU A 428 4.66 -1.15 -14.74
N LEU A 429 3.98 -1.34 -13.61
CA LEU A 429 2.56 -1.68 -13.53
C LEU A 429 1.74 -0.39 -13.30
N TYR A 430 1.63 0.40 -14.37
CA TYR A 430 1.01 1.74 -14.36
C TYR A 430 -0.38 1.74 -13.72
N HIS A 431 -0.52 2.50 -12.62
CA HIS A 431 -1.70 2.42 -11.75
C HIS A 431 -3.03 2.82 -12.43
N PHE A 432 -2.95 3.70 -13.44
CA PHE A 432 -4.09 4.31 -14.11
C PHE A 432 -4.37 3.74 -15.52
N ALA A 433 -3.56 2.80 -16.02
CA ALA A 433 -3.69 2.28 -17.39
C ALA A 433 -5.02 1.54 -17.65
N ASP A 434 -5.59 0.92 -16.62
CA ASP A 434 -6.89 0.22 -16.65
C ASP A 434 -8.05 1.08 -16.07
N ALA A 435 -7.87 2.40 -15.89
CA ALA A 435 -8.83 3.31 -15.25
C ALA A 435 -10.03 3.69 -16.16
N TYR A 436 -10.72 2.70 -16.71
CA TYR A 436 -11.87 2.87 -17.61
C TYR A 436 -13.15 3.34 -16.86
N GLY A 437 -13.16 4.56 -16.33
CA GLY A 437 -14.22 5.04 -15.41
C GLY A 437 -14.50 6.55 -15.41
N THR A 438 -15.47 6.98 -16.21
CA THR A 438 -16.20 8.27 -16.16
C THR A 438 -15.43 9.58 -16.40
N GLU A 439 -14.15 9.69 -16.05
CA GLU A 439 -13.28 10.82 -16.37
C GLU A 439 -12.04 10.31 -17.12
N ASP A 440 -11.41 11.18 -17.93
CA ASP A 440 -10.26 10.86 -18.78
C ASP A 440 -8.97 10.93 -17.95
N GLU A 441 -8.85 10.06 -16.93
CA GLU A 441 -7.73 10.03 -15.99
C GLU A 441 -6.41 9.83 -16.74
N MET A 442 -5.48 10.79 -16.58
CA MET A 442 -4.22 10.76 -17.32
C MET A 442 -3.34 9.59 -16.88
N SER A 443 -2.84 8.83 -17.86
CA SER A 443 -1.80 7.83 -17.69
C SER A 443 -0.83 7.92 -18.87
N ILE A 444 0.46 7.72 -18.62
CA ILE A 444 1.54 7.79 -19.62
C ILE A 444 2.42 6.55 -19.47
N GLU A 445 2.03 5.46 -20.14
CA GLU A 445 2.73 4.18 -20.09
C GLU A 445 3.98 4.19 -20.99
N LEU A 446 5.16 4.14 -20.38
CA LEU A 446 6.43 4.05 -21.10
C LEU A 446 7.05 2.65 -20.97
N SER A 447 7.79 2.23 -21.99
CA SER A 447 8.66 1.06 -21.85
C SER A 447 9.86 1.39 -20.96
N LEU A 448 10.51 0.38 -20.37
CA LEU A 448 11.75 0.59 -19.61
C LEU A 448 12.87 1.22 -20.49
N GLU A 449 12.84 1.04 -21.80
CA GLU A 449 13.77 1.73 -22.71
C GLU A 449 13.46 3.23 -22.78
N ASP A 450 12.17 3.59 -22.91
CA ASP A 450 11.72 4.97 -23.02
C ASP A 450 11.83 5.73 -21.70
N VAL A 451 11.56 5.07 -20.55
CA VAL A 451 11.86 5.62 -19.22
C VAL A 451 13.35 6.00 -19.14
N LYS A 452 14.27 5.06 -19.43
CA LYS A 452 15.71 5.35 -19.42
C LYS A 452 16.10 6.46 -20.41
N ARG A 453 15.46 6.51 -21.59
CA ARG A 453 15.64 7.56 -22.59
C ARG A 453 15.24 8.95 -22.06
N VAL A 454 14.13 9.04 -21.33
CA VAL A 454 13.72 10.27 -20.63
C VAL A 454 14.72 10.64 -19.54
N CYS A 455 15.19 9.68 -18.73
CA CYS A 455 16.23 9.93 -17.72
C CYS A 455 17.51 10.52 -18.34
N PHE A 456 17.98 9.99 -19.48
CA PHE A 456 19.17 10.50 -20.17
C PHE A 456 18.97 11.94 -20.69
N ASN A 457 17.76 12.30 -21.14
CA ASN A 457 17.43 13.67 -21.52
C ASN A 457 17.45 14.63 -20.31
N TYR A 458 17.01 14.17 -19.13
CA TYR A 458 17.09 14.89 -17.85
C TYR A 458 18.48 14.86 -17.18
N GLY A 459 19.53 14.50 -17.92
CA GLY A 459 20.92 14.63 -17.48
C GLY A 459 21.45 13.48 -16.62
N PHE A 460 20.74 12.36 -16.52
CA PHE A 460 21.21 11.18 -15.80
C PHE A 460 22.23 10.34 -16.61
N GLU A 461 23.21 9.75 -15.92
CA GLU A 461 24.09 8.69 -16.41
C GLU A 461 23.81 7.39 -15.66
N LEU A 462 23.72 6.26 -16.38
CA LEU A 462 23.50 4.93 -15.80
C LEU A 462 24.82 4.32 -15.30
N GLU A 463 24.97 4.13 -13.99
CA GLU A 463 26.13 3.44 -13.40
C GLU A 463 25.95 1.92 -13.34
N ARG A 464 24.72 1.46 -13.03
CA ARG A 464 24.40 0.05 -12.77
C ARG A 464 22.98 -0.27 -13.23
N GLU A 465 22.77 -1.47 -13.76
CA GLU A 465 21.44 -2.03 -14.05
C GLU A 465 21.46 -3.54 -13.79
N LYS A 466 20.39 -4.08 -13.19
CA LYS A 466 20.11 -5.52 -13.08
C LYS A 466 18.61 -5.77 -12.95
N THR A 467 18.11 -6.88 -13.48
CA THR A 467 16.75 -7.36 -13.19
C THR A 467 16.76 -8.15 -11.88
N ILE A 468 15.76 -7.96 -11.03
CA ILE A 468 15.58 -8.74 -9.79
C ILE A 468 14.21 -9.43 -9.81
N GLU A 469 14.14 -10.69 -9.41
CA GLU A 469 12.87 -11.36 -9.16
C GLU A 469 12.41 -11.03 -7.73
N THR A 470 11.18 -10.57 -7.54
CA THR A 470 10.60 -10.31 -6.21
C THR A 470 9.07 -10.46 -6.22
N THR A 471 8.42 -10.24 -5.07
CA THR A 471 6.97 -10.19 -4.88
C THR A 471 6.53 -8.84 -4.28
N TYR A 472 5.22 -8.59 -4.16
CA TYR A 472 4.68 -7.42 -3.46
C TYR A 472 3.45 -7.79 -2.61
N THR A 473 3.58 -7.72 -1.28
CA THR A 473 2.57 -8.14 -0.29
C THR A 473 2.06 -9.58 -0.46
N ALA A 474 2.88 -10.46 -1.05
CA ALA A 474 2.43 -11.80 -1.42
C ALA A 474 2.24 -12.71 -0.21
N ASN A 475 1.27 -13.62 -0.30
CA ASN A 475 1.13 -14.72 0.65
C ASN A 475 2.09 -15.86 0.25
N PRO A 476 3.23 -16.08 0.95
CA PRO A 476 4.22 -17.09 0.55
C PRO A 476 3.69 -18.54 0.60
N ARG A 477 2.52 -18.77 1.21
CA ARG A 477 1.85 -20.08 1.29
C ARG A 477 0.65 -20.22 0.37
N SER A 478 0.38 -19.22 -0.48
CA SER A 478 -0.68 -19.28 -1.48
C SER A 478 -0.28 -20.19 -2.64
N MET A 479 -1.25 -20.92 -3.18
CA MET A 479 -1.14 -21.71 -4.42
C MET A 479 -0.96 -20.83 -5.67
N MET A 480 -1.27 -19.54 -5.57
CA MET A 480 -1.09 -18.52 -6.60
C MET A 480 -0.31 -17.34 -6.01
N GLN A 481 0.82 -16.98 -6.62
CA GLN A 481 1.68 -15.88 -6.20
C GLN A 481 2.14 -15.10 -7.42
N ASN A 482 1.86 -13.80 -7.45
CA ASN A 482 2.36 -12.91 -8.50
C ASN A 482 3.83 -12.60 -8.23
N ARG A 483 4.66 -12.63 -9.28
CA ARG A 483 6.08 -12.28 -9.23
C ARG A 483 6.37 -11.14 -10.19
N TYR A 484 7.29 -10.27 -9.80
CA TYR A 484 7.75 -9.14 -10.58
C TYR A 484 9.22 -9.32 -10.93
N PHE A 485 9.55 -9.11 -12.20
CA PHE A 485 10.94 -9.00 -12.67
C PHE A 485 11.27 -7.50 -12.73
N VAL A 486 11.61 -6.93 -11.58
CA VAL A 486 11.76 -5.49 -11.38
C VAL A 486 13.08 -4.97 -11.95
N ALA A 487 13.06 -3.74 -12.45
CA ALA A 487 14.24 -3.02 -12.87
C ALA A 487 14.92 -2.41 -11.64
N PHE A 488 16.10 -2.92 -11.29
CA PHE A 488 17.02 -2.21 -10.40
C PHE A 488 18.05 -1.45 -11.24
N TRP A 489 18.27 -0.19 -10.91
CA TRP A 489 19.42 0.55 -11.42
C TRP A 489 19.97 1.57 -10.42
N THR A 490 21.11 2.13 -10.79
CA THR A 490 21.72 3.31 -10.18
C THR A 490 22.01 4.31 -11.27
N MET A 491 21.48 5.52 -11.14
CA MET A 491 21.79 6.64 -12.01
C MET A 491 22.45 7.78 -11.22
N ARG A 492 23.28 8.59 -11.88
CA ARG A 492 23.87 9.81 -11.32
C ARG A 492 23.45 11.02 -12.15
N LYS A 493 23.03 12.10 -11.51
CA LYS A 493 22.82 13.40 -12.17
C LYS A 493 24.19 13.96 -12.58
N LYS A 494 24.43 14.23 -13.86
CA LYS A 494 25.64 14.94 -14.30
C LYS A 494 25.75 16.27 -13.56
N GLY A 495 26.95 16.65 -13.14
CA GLY A 495 27.21 18.05 -12.79
C GLY A 495 27.34 18.90 -14.05
N MET A 496 26.73 20.09 -14.06
CA MET A 496 27.04 21.10 -15.07
C MET A 496 28.51 21.55 -14.95
N LEU A 497 29.25 21.48 -16.07
CA LEU A 497 30.68 21.80 -16.20
C LEU A 497 30.93 23.25 -16.63
#